data_AF-L9JWD1-F1
#
_entry.id   AF-L9JWD1-F1
#
_cell.length_a   1.000
_cell.length_b   1.000
_cell.length_c   1.000
_cell.angle_alpha   90.00
_cell.angle_beta   90.00
_cell.angle_gamma   90.00
#
_symmetry.space_group_name_H-M   'P 1'
#
loop_
_entity.id
_entity.type
_entity.pdbx_description
1 polymer ?
#
loop_
_entity_poly.entity_id
_entity_poly.type
_entity_poly.pdbx_seq_one_letter_code
_entity_poly.pdbx_strand_id
1 'polypeptide(L)'
;MTRAWRPAALRLLLLLGAVLKPQESLAQTFPTLDSTEPEGKTVEENYEMDVQFCWKGYKNYMDSVEKDWCDWAVISRPYSALRDCLEQTAEEYGLGFPNPWAERIIFETHQIHFANCSLEQPTFSDPPEDVLLAMIIAPICLIPFLVTIVVWQSKDSEAQA
;
A
#
# COMPACT_ATOMS: atom_id res chain seq x y z
N MET A 1 -3.90 43.84 37.44
CA MET A 1 -3.80 42.67 36.54
C MET A 1 -4.97 41.75 36.82
N THR A 2 -5.89 41.56 35.86
CA THR A 2 -6.67 40.33 35.60
C THR A 2 -7.67 40.63 34.47
N ARG A 3 -7.29 40.30 33.24
CA ARG A 3 -8.19 40.32 32.09
C ARG A 3 -8.80 38.93 31.95
N ALA A 4 -10.10 38.85 32.18
CA ALA A 4 -10.93 37.66 32.00
C ALA A 4 -10.71 37.05 30.62
N TRP A 5 -10.29 35.78 30.60
CA TRP A 5 -10.10 35.00 29.38
C TRP A 5 -11.43 34.34 28.99
N ARG A 6 -11.76 34.43 27.70
CA ARG A 6 -13.06 34.15 27.11
C ARG A 6 -13.39 32.65 27.11
N PRO A 7 -14.61 32.22 27.50
CA PRO A 7 -15.06 30.81 27.50
C PRO A 7 -15.38 30.23 26.11
N ALA A 8 -14.96 30.89 25.03
CA ALA A 8 -15.31 30.50 23.66
C ALA A 8 -14.43 29.34 23.12
N ALA A 9 -13.16 29.26 23.52
CA ALA A 9 -12.25 28.20 23.08
C ALA A 9 -12.68 26.82 23.62
N LEU A 10 -13.24 26.77 24.83
CA LEU A 10 -13.75 25.52 25.41
C LEU A 10 -14.96 24.96 24.65
N ARG A 11 -15.82 25.84 24.10
CA ARG A 11 -16.98 25.40 23.32
C ARG A 11 -16.59 24.85 21.94
N LEU A 12 -15.51 25.34 21.34
CA LEU A 12 -15.02 24.83 20.05
C LEU A 12 -14.34 23.46 20.20
N LEU A 13 -13.59 23.24 21.29
CA LEU A 13 -12.99 21.94 21.60
C LEU A 13 -14.04 20.85 21.90
N LEU A 14 -15.15 21.21 22.55
CA LEU A 14 -16.26 20.29 22.79
C LEU A 14 -16.99 19.86 21.50
N LEU A 15 -17.03 20.71 20.47
CA LEU A 15 -17.63 20.36 19.18
C LEU A 15 -16.74 19.44 18.34
N LEU A 16 -15.41 19.61 18.40
CA LEU A 16 -14.46 18.72 17.71
C LEU A 16 -14.40 17.32 18.35
N GLY A 17 -14.58 17.23 19.68
CA GLY A 17 -14.63 15.94 20.38
C GLY A 17 -15.88 15.09 20.10
N ALA A 18 -16.97 15.68 19.61
CA ALA A 18 -18.20 14.96 19.28
C ALA A 18 -18.19 14.32 17.88
N VAL A 19 -17.27 14.74 16.99
CA VAL A 19 -17.18 14.25 15.60
C VAL A 19 -16.25 13.04 15.47
N LEU A 20 -15.35 12.83 16.44
CA LEU A 20 -14.44 11.68 16.47
C LEU A 20 -14.90 10.65 17.51
N LYS A 21 -16.02 9.98 17.22
CA LYS A 21 -16.39 8.76 17.93
C LYS A 21 -16.01 7.57 17.04
N PRO A 22 -15.09 6.69 17.46
CA PRO A 22 -14.87 5.43 16.77
C PRO A 22 -16.19 4.68 16.72
N GLN A 23 -16.59 4.27 15.51
CA GLN A 23 -17.70 3.35 15.31
C GLN A 23 -17.20 1.99 15.82
N GLU A 24 -17.49 1.68 17.09
CA GLU A 24 -17.39 0.32 17.59
C GLU A 24 -18.43 -0.51 16.84
N SER A 25 -17.96 -1.17 15.77
CA SER A 25 -18.72 -2.16 15.02
C SER A 25 -19.11 -3.28 15.97
N LEU A 26 -20.37 -3.28 16.41
CA LEU A 26 -21.01 -4.37 17.12
C LEU A 26 -20.95 -5.62 16.23
N ALA A 27 -20.15 -6.61 16.64
CA ALA A 27 -20.27 -7.96 16.13
C ALA A 27 -21.73 -8.42 16.33
N GLN A 28 -22.48 -8.54 15.24
CA GLN A 28 -23.78 -9.18 15.27
C GLN A 28 -23.54 -10.69 15.35
N THR A 29 -23.66 -11.25 16.55
CA THR A 29 -23.92 -12.68 16.75
C THR A 29 -25.27 -13.00 16.14
N PHE A 30 -25.27 -13.52 14.91
CA PHE A 30 -26.45 -14.17 14.35
C PHE A 30 -26.67 -15.51 15.06
N PRO A 31 -27.92 -15.91 15.39
CA PRO A 31 -28.16 -17.21 15.98
C PRO A 31 -27.82 -18.28 14.95
N THR A 32 -26.82 -19.11 15.26
CA THR A 32 -26.50 -20.31 14.50
C THR A 32 -27.73 -21.23 14.53
N LEU A 33 -28.46 -21.26 13.43
CA LEU A 33 -29.38 -22.34 13.12
C LEU A 33 -28.52 -23.59 12.96
N ASP A 34 -28.57 -24.45 13.97
CA ASP A 34 -28.13 -25.83 13.94
C ASP A 34 -28.61 -26.49 12.65
N SER A 35 -27.68 -26.80 11.76
CA SER A 35 -27.88 -27.77 10.70
C SER A 35 -26.54 -28.35 10.29
N THR A 36 -26.22 -29.46 10.96
CA THR A 36 -25.64 -30.65 10.32
C THR A 36 -24.20 -30.49 9.85
N GLU A 37 -23.25 -30.76 10.75
CA GLU A 37 -21.94 -31.28 10.34
C GLU A 37 -22.15 -32.62 9.62
N PRO A 38 -21.74 -32.77 8.35
CA PRO A 38 -21.27 -34.06 7.89
C PRO A 38 -19.80 -34.15 8.29
N GLU A 39 -19.43 -35.21 9.03
CA GLU A 39 -18.04 -35.66 9.14
C GLU A 39 -17.44 -35.80 7.72
N GLY A 40 -16.73 -34.77 7.29
CA GLY A 40 -15.97 -34.70 6.06
C GLY A 40 -14.61 -34.10 6.43
N LYS A 41 -13.54 -34.53 5.76
CA LYS A 41 -12.22 -33.89 5.85
C LYS A 41 -12.39 -32.38 5.97
N THR A 42 -11.74 -31.80 6.97
CA THR A 42 -11.93 -30.39 7.33
C THR A 42 -11.77 -29.51 6.09
N VAL A 43 -12.58 -28.46 5.97
CA VAL A 43 -12.55 -27.52 4.81
C VAL A 43 -11.11 -27.05 4.56
N GLU A 44 -10.34 -26.92 5.64
CA GLU A 44 -8.93 -26.57 5.69
C GLU A 44 -8.00 -27.65 5.09
N GLU A 45 -8.27 -28.94 5.30
CA GLU A 45 -7.50 -30.05 4.69
C GLU A 45 -7.71 -30.12 3.17
N ASN A 46 -8.91 -29.81 2.69
CA ASN A 46 -9.19 -29.78 1.25
C ASN A 46 -8.54 -28.56 0.59
N TYR A 47 -8.58 -27.40 1.26
CA TYR A 47 -7.85 -26.21 0.83
C TYR A 47 -6.35 -26.47 0.71
N GLU A 48 -5.72 -27.08 1.73
CA GLU A 48 -4.29 -27.42 1.73
C GLU A 48 -3.92 -28.22 0.48
N MET A 49 -4.72 -29.22 0.13
CA MET A 49 -4.47 -30.09 -1.01
C MET A 49 -4.55 -29.32 -2.33
N ASP A 50 -5.54 -28.45 -2.48
CA ASP A 50 -5.77 -27.73 -3.74
C ASP A 50 -4.73 -26.64 -3.97
N VAL A 51 -4.29 -25.94 -2.93
CA VAL A 51 -3.23 -24.93 -3.08
C VAL A 51 -1.86 -25.51 -3.44
N GLN A 52 -1.65 -26.83 -3.27
CA GLN A 52 -0.46 -27.49 -3.81
C GLN A 52 -0.41 -27.43 -5.34
N PHE A 53 -1.55 -27.38 -6.03
CA PHE A 53 -1.56 -27.18 -7.49
C PHE A 53 -1.13 -25.76 -7.87
N CYS A 54 -1.56 -24.74 -7.12
CA CYS A 54 -1.07 -23.38 -7.29
C CYS A 54 0.46 -23.32 -7.15
N TRP A 55 0.98 -23.91 -6.06
CA TRP A 55 2.41 -23.95 -5.79
C TRP A 55 3.19 -24.69 -6.87
N LYS A 56 2.71 -25.87 -7.29
CA LYS A 56 3.36 -26.65 -8.36
C LYS A 56 3.39 -25.90 -9.69
N GLY A 57 2.30 -25.22 -10.05
CA GLY A 57 2.23 -24.40 -11.26
C GLY A 57 3.25 -23.26 -11.24
N TYR A 58 3.32 -22.54 -10.12
CA TYR A 58 4.32 -21.51 -9.88
C TYR A 58 5.75 -22.04 -9.96
N LYS A 59 6.04 -23.12 -9.21
CA LYS A 59 7.39 -23.70 -9.12
C LYS A 59 7.90 -24.16 -10.48
N ASN A 60 7.06 -24.83 -11.27
CA ASN A 60 7.43 -25.25 -12.63
C ASN A 60 7.87 -24.07 -13.51
N TYR A 61 7.22 -22.91 -13.38
CA TYR A 61 7.65 -21.70 -14.07
C TYR A 61 8.98 -21.18 -13.52
N MET A 62 9.08 -21.07 -12.19
CA MET A 62 10.27 -20.55 -11.51
C MET A 62 11.53 -21.38 -11.76
N ASP A 63 11.40 -22.70 -11.89
CA ASP A 63 12.50 -23.61 -12.24
C ASP A 63 13.10 -23.29 -13.63
N SER A 64 12.30 -22.68 -14.53
CA SER A 64 12.78 -22.28 -15.87
C SER A 64 13.49 -20.92 -15.91
N VAL A 65 13.36 -20.12 -14.85
CA VAL A 65 13.89 -18.74 -14.75
C VAL A 65 14.83 -18.56 -13.54
N GLU A 66 15.54 -19.63 -13.15
CA GLU A 66 16.43 -19.63 -11.97
C GLU A 66 17.43 -18.46 -11.94
N LYS A 67 17.97 -18.09 -13.10
CA LYS A 67 18.94 -17.00 -13.22
C LYS A 67 18.34 -15.61 -13.01
N ASP A 68 17.03 -15.49 -13.18
CA ASP A 68 16.30 -14.23 -13.21
C ASP A 68 15.37 -14.08 -12.00
N TRP A 69 15.53 -14.91 -10.95
CA TRP A 69 14.71 -14.86 -9.74
C TRP A 69 14.67 -13.49 -9.05
N CYS A 70 15.72 -12.69 -9.20
CA CYS A 70 15.81 -11.36 -8.61
C CYS A 70 15.35 -10.23 -9.55
N ASP A 71 14.92 -10.54 -10.77
CA ASP A 71 14.35 -9.56 -11.69
C ASP A 71 12.83 -9.51 -11.52
N TRP A 72 12.34 -8.45 -10.85
CA TRP A 72 10.91 -8.24 -10.64
C TRP A 72 10.10 -8.19 -11.94
N ALA A 73 10.68 -7.70 -13.04
CA ALA A 73 10.00 -7.66 -14.33
C ALA A 73 9.69 -9.07 -14.86
N VAL A 74 10.55 -10.04 -14.55
CA VAL A 74 10.39 -11.45 -14.92
C VAL A 74 9.45 -12.17 -13.95
N ILE A 75 9.63 -11.99 -12.65
CA ILE A 75 8.93 -12.79 -11.63
C ILE A 75 7.58 -12.22 -11.17
N SER A 76 7.25 -10.96 -11.49
CA SER A 76 6.01 -10.32 -11.03
C SER A 76 4.76 -11.08 -11.48
N ARG A 77 4.71 -11.52 -12.75
CA ARG A 77 3.56 -12.25 -13.30
C ARG A 77 3.32 -13.62 -12.64
N PRO A 78 4.31 -14.54 -12.55
CA PRO A 78 4.10 -15.83 -11.89
C PRO A 78 3.83 -15.66 -10.39
N TYR A 79 4.45 -14.69 -9.71
CA TYR A 79 4.18 -14.44 -8.29
C TYR A 79 2.75 -13.93 -8.06
N SER A 80 2.26 -13.00 -8.88
CA SER A 80 0.86 -12.57 -8.84
C SER A 80 -0.08 -13.73 -9.13
N ALA A 81 0.21 -14.57 -10.13
CA ALA A 81 -0.62 -15.73 -10.45
C ALA A 81 -0.67 -16.74 -9.28
N LEU A 82 0.44 -16.96 -8.57
CA LEU A 82 0.44 -17.77 -7.35
C LEU A 82 -0.49 -17.18 -6.30
N ARG A 83 -0.34 -15.88 -5.99
CA ARG A 83 -1.17 -15.21 -4.98
C ARG A 83 -2.66 -15.26 -5.34
N ASP A 84 -2.99 -14.94 -6.58
CA ASP A 84 -4.37 -14.91 -7.07
C ASP A 84 -4.99 -16.33 -7.05
N CYS A 85 -4.20 -17.38 -7.33
CA CYS A 85 -4.63 -18.77 -7.19
C CYS A 85 -4.93 -19.13 -5.72
N LEU A 86 -4.04 -18.76 -4.78
CA LEU A 86 -4.26 -19.00 -3.35
C LEU A 86 -5.49 -18.28 -2.80
N GLU A 87 -5.76 -17.06 -3.28
CA GLU A 87 -6.90 -16.25 -2.91
C GLU A 87 -8.21 -16.82 -3.49
N GLN A 88 -8.25 -17.14 -4.78
CA GLN A 88 -9.43 -17.75 -5.42
C GLN A 88 -9.79 -19.10 -4.80
N THR A 89 -8.80 -19.97 -4.56
CA THR A 89 -9.06 -21.24 -3.88
C THR A 89 -9.56 -20.99 -2.46
N ALA A 90 -9.10 -19.96 -1.75
CA ALA A 90 -9.61 -19.65 -0.42
C ALA A 90 -11.09 -19.24 -0.49
N GLU A 91 -11.45 -18.39 -1.46
CA GLU A 91 -12.83 -18.00 -1.71
C GLU A 91 -13.74 -19.20 -2.04
N GLU A 92 -13.27 -20.14 -2.87
CA GLU A 92 -14.01 -21.37 -3.23
C GLU A 92 -14.33 -22.24 -2.01
N TYR A 93 -13.42 -22.27 -1.03
CA TYR A 93 -13.60 -23.00 0.22
C TYR A 93 -14.24 -22.15 1.34
N GLY A 94 -14.61 -20.89 1.07
CA GLY A 94 -15.19 -19.99 2.07
C GLY A 94 -14.21 -19.55 3.16
N LEU A 95 -12.91 -19.61 2.89
CA LEU A 95 -11.83 -19.22 3.79
C LEU A 95 -11.41 -17.76 3.53
N GLY A 96 -10.94 -17.09 4.58
CA GLY A 96 -10.33 -15.77 4.45
C GLY A 96 -8.96 -15.83 3.75
N PHE A 97 -8.59 -14.72 3.11
CA PHE A 97 -7.24 -14.48 2.61
C PHE A 97 -6.67 -13.19 3.23
N PRO A 98 -5.42 -13.20 3.75
CA PRO A 98 -4.53 -14.35 3.88
C PRO A 98 -4.98 -15.35 4.96
N ASN A 99 -4.48 -16.59 4.88
CA ASN A 99 -4.65 -17.64 5.89
C ASN A 99 -3.31 -18.39 6.13
N PRO A 100 -3.18 -19.22 7.19
CA PRO A 100 -1.90 -19.83 7.57
C PRO A 100 -1.26 -20.72 6.49
N TRP A 101 -2.06 -21.37 5.65
CA TRP A 101 -1.59 -22.23 4.57
C TRP A 101 -1.05 -21.38 3.40
N ALA A 102 -1.79 -20.34 2.99
CA ALA A 102 -1.32 -19.38 2.00
C ALA A 102 -0.04 -18.68 2.46
N GLU A 103 0.01 -18.25 3.73
CA GLU A 103 1.19 -17.63 4.33
C GLU A 103 2.40 -18.56 4.24
N ARG A 104 2.25 -19.85 4.54
CA ARG A 104 3.37 -20.81 4.43
C ARG A 104 3.90 -20.92 3.01
N ILE A 105 3.03 -21.02 2.00
CA ILE A 105 3.44 -21.08 0.59
C ILE A 105 4.18 -19.80 0.19
N ILE A 106 3.68 -18.64 0.60
CA ILE A 106 4.37 -17.36 0.34
C ILE A 106 5.74 -17.34 1.03
N PHE A 107 5.85 -17.76 2.30
CA PHE A 107 7.15 -17.84 2.98
C PHE A 107 8.13 -18.80 2.28
N GLU A 108 7.68 -20.00 1.90
CA GLU A 108 8.49 -20.95 1.14
C GLU A 108 8.95 -20.36 -0.20
N THR A 109 8.06 -19.62 -0.88
CA THR A 109 8.39 -18.90 -2.11
C THR A 109 9.59 -17.98 -1.90
N HIS A 110 9.54 -17.14 -0.87
CA HIS A 110 10.61 -16.19 -0.53
C HIS A 110 11.91 -16.91 -0.13
N GLN A 111 11.82 -17.96 0.68
CA GLN A 111 12.99 -18.71 1.14
C GLN A 111 13.71 -19.48 0.02
N ILE A 112 12.97 -20.01 -0.94
CA ILE A 112 13.55 -20.82 -2.03
C ILE A 112 14.06 -19.92 -3.15
N HIS A 113 13.24 -18.98 -3.62
CA HIS A 113 13.54 -18.25 -4.85
C HIS A 113 14.19 -16.89 -4.58
N PHE A 114 13.94 -16.26 -3.43
CA PHE A 114 14.31 -14.86 -3.18
C PHE A 114 15.32 -14.66 -2.05
N ALA A 115 15.78 -15.72 -1.38
CA ALA A 115 16.67 -15.64 -0.22
C ALA A 115 18.00 -14.91 -0.49
N ASN A 116 18.49 -14.96 -1.73
CA ASN A 116 19.73 -14.31 -2.15
C ASN A 116 19.50 -13.03 -2.97
N CYS A 117 18.25 -12.58 -3.09
CA CYS A 117 17.96 -11.34 -3.80
C CYS A 117 18.25 -10.14 -2.89
N SER A 118 19.00 -9.20 -3.43
CA SER A 118 19.21 -7.90 -2.80
C SER A 118 18.04 -7.00 -3.15
N LEU A 119 17.42 -6.37 -2.16
CA LEU A 119 16.46 -5.31 -2.43
C LEU A 119 17.27 -4.11 -2.94
N GLU A 120 17.32 -3.90 -4.26
CA GLU A 120 17.69 -2.59 -4.79
C GLU A 120 16.55 -1.65 -4.41
N GLN A 121 16.67 -1.02 -3.25
CA GLN A 121 15.76 0.01 -2.84
C GLN A 121 16.11 1.21 -3.72
N PRO A 122 15.29 1.60 -4.73
CA PRO A 122 15.39 2.96 -5.20
C PRO A 122 15.21 3.81 -3.96
N THR A 123 16.19 4.65 -3.65
CA THR A 123 16.09 5.57 -2.52
C THR A 123 14.98 6.57 -2.85
N PHE A 124 13.73 6.17 -2.63
CA PHE A 124 12.57 7.04 -2.45
C PHE A 124 12.73 7.71 -1.09
N SER A 125 13.83 8.41 -0.96
CA SER A 125 14.15 9.26 0.15
C SER A 125 13.92 10.67 -0.33
N ASP A 126 13.30 11.48 0.52
CA ASP A 126 13.23 12.90 0.25
C ASP A 126 14.66 13.45 0.06
N PRO A 127 14.86 14.40 -0.87
CA PRO A 127 16.14 15.06 -0.99
C PRO A 127 16.49 15.74 0.34
N PRO A 128 17.79 15.95 0.63
CA PRO A 128 18.23 16.70 1.80
C PRO A 128 17.47 18.03 1.94
N GLU A 129 17.14 18.43 3.18
CA GLU A 129 16.26 19.57 3.46
C GLU A 129 16.74 20.88 2.81
N ASP A 130 18.05 21.09 2.74
CA ASP A 130 18.70 22.22 2.09
C ASP A 130 18.50 22.22 0.56
N VAL A 131 18.58 21.06 -0.07
CA VAL A 131 18.33 20.89 -1.51
C VAL A 131 16.84 21.10 -1.82
N LEU A 132 15.96 20.52 -1.00
CA LEU A 132 14.51 20.72 -1.12
C LEU A 132 14.15 22.21 -1.00
N LEU A 133 14.70 22.88 0.01
CA LEU A 133 14.47 24.30 0.23
C LEU A 133 14.98 25.15 -0.94
N ALA A 134 16.16 24.83 -1.48
CA ALA A 134 16.70 25.52 -2.65
C ALA A 134 15.78 25.35 -3.88
N MET A 135 15.24 24.15 -4.11
CA MET A 135 14.29 23.88 -5.19
C MET A 135 12.97 24.63 -5.02
N ILE A 136 12.54 24.92 -3.79
CA ILE A 136 11.34 25.72 -3.50
C ILE A 136 11.61 27.21 -3.67
N ILE A 137 12.73 27.72 -3.13
CA ILE A 137 13.06 29.15 -3.16
C ILE A 137 13.41 29.61 -4.59
N ALA A 138 14.11 28.78 -5.38
CA ALA A 138 14.50 29.13 -6.74
C ALA A 138 13.35 29.63 -7.62
N PRO A 139 12.24 28.89 -7.83
CA PRO A 139 11.11 29.39 -8.63
C PRO A 139 10.42 30.61 -8.01
N ILE A 140 10.34 30.69 -6.67
CA ILE A 140 9.74 31.84 -5.96
C ILE A 140 10.53 33.12 -6.24
N CYS A 141 11.85 33.05 -6.35
CA CYS A 141 12.70 34.20 -6.66
C CYS A 141 12.81 34.48 -8.16
N LEU A 142 12.91 33.44 -8.99
CA LEU A 142 13.10 33.58 -10.44
C LEU A 142 11.87 34.13 -11.14
N ILE A 143 10.66 33.70 -10.77
CA ILE A 143 9.42 34.16 -11.41
C ILE A 143 9.24 35.69 -11.31
N PRO A 144 9.25 36.33 -10.12
CA PRO A 144 9.09 37.78 -10.03
C PRO A 144 10.23 38.52 -10.72
N PHE A 145 11.47 38.01 -10.66
CA PHE A 145 12.61 38.60 -11.36
C PHE A 145 12.43 38.62 -12.88
N LEU A 146 11.96 37.52 -13.47
CA LEU A 146 11.67 37.45 -14.90
C LEU A 146 10.48 38.35 -15.26
N VAL A 147 9.42 38.38 -14.43
CA VAL A 147 8.27 39.26 -14.65
C VAL A 147 8.67 40.74 -14.65
N THR A 148 9.52 41.17 -13.71
CA THR A 148 9.97 42.57 -13.69
C THR A 148 10.82 42.92 -14.91
N ILE A 149 11.68 42.01 -15.38
CA ILE A 149 12.46 42.20 -16.61
C ILE A 149 11.52 42.36 -17.82
N VAL A 150 10.52 41.50 -17.95
CA VAL A 150 9.57 41.54 -19.07
C VAL A 150 8.76 42.84 -19.08
N VAL A 151 8.25 43.26 -17.92
CA VAL A 151 7.51 44.52 -17.78
C VAL A 151 8.40 45.72 -18.08
N TRP A 152 9.67 45.68 -17.67
CA TRP A 152 10.60 46.76 -17.96
C TRP A 152 10.90 46.86 -19.46
N GLN A 153 11.16 45.72 -20.12
CA GLN A 153 11.37 45.68 -21.58
C GLN A 153 10.13 46.08 -22.38
N SER A 154 8.93 45.68 -21.95
CA SER A 154 7.70 46.04 -22.66
C SER A 154 7.49 47.56 -22.63
N LYS A 155 7.76 48.21 -21.50
CA LYS A 155 7.66 49.67 -21.37
C LYS A 155 8.71 50.42 -22.20
N ASP A 156 9.93 49.91 -22.29
CA ASP A 156 10.99 50.54 -23.12
C ASP A 156 10.68 50.40 -24.62
N SER A 157 10.06 49.28 -25.01
CA SER A 157 9.58 49.05 -26.38
C SER A 157 8.41 49.97 -26.75
N GLU A 158 7.47 50.22 -25.82
CA GLU A 158 6.35 51.16 -26.02
C GLU A 158 6.80 52.62 -26.06
N ALA A 159 7.88 52.99 -25.37
CA ALA A 159 8.42 54.34 -25.39
C ALA A 159 9.24 54.67 -26.66
N GLN A 160 9.62 53.65 -27.44
CA GLN A 160 10.36 53.79 -28.70
C GLN A 160 9.47 53.66 -29.95
N ALA A 161 8.18 53.38 -29.80
CA ALA A 161 7.17 53.34 -30.88
C ALA A 161 6.39 54.66 -30.95
#